data_AF-A0A519VP20-F1
#
_entry.id   AF-A0A519VP20-F1
#
_cell.length_a   1.000
_cell.length_b   1.000
_cell.length_c   1.000
_cell.angle_alpha   90.00
_cell.angle_beta   90.00
_cell.angle_gamma   90.00
#
_symmetry.space_group_name_H-M   'P 1'
#
loop_
_entity.id
_entity.type
_entity.pdbx_description
1 polymer ?
#
loop_
_entity_poly.entity_id
_entity_poly.type
_entity_poly.pdbx_seq_one_letter_code
_entity_poly.pdbx_strand_id
1 'polypeptide(L)'
;MSTDPINTKEETLSTIKFNRQTALKLDRIVLKLGRSKRLVFAQMVDYFYRSKKDSLDFNDELLKNMLVKNHQKYIGFIKAQEEMLLIPAKMEMSRISESQRQIIDRFNNEVLKHNANILKNQNALANAFSESATILNKILEGLNSKQAMKAQFVFILESYIRSRDAFGMMTSAREKEDLITLTKEQIRLL
;
A
#
# COMPACT_ATOMS: atom_id res chain seq x y z
N MET A 1 -6.70 -88.28 53.48
CA MET A 1 -6.18 -86.91 53.70
C MET A 1 -6.86 -85.98 52.71
N SER A 2 -7.43 -84.90 53.25
CA SER A 2 -7.96 -83.71 52.57
C SER A 2 -9.20 -83.87 51.69
N THR A 3 -10.33 -83.92 52.39
CA THR A 3 -11.63 -83.40 51.98
C THR A 3 -11.57 -81.90 51.77
N ASP A 4 -11.67 -81.43 50.52
CA ASP A 4 -11.94 -80.02 50.23
C ASP A 4 -13.45 -79.83 50.02
N PRO A 5 -14.08 -78.84 50.71
CA PRO A 5 -15.52 -78.68 50.71
C PRO A 5 -15.99 -77.98 49.44
N ILE A 6 -17.02 -78.54 48.81
CA ILE A 6 -17.84 -77.87 47.80
C ILE A 6 -18.51 -76.68 48.50
N ASN A 7 -17.94 -75.49 48.34
CA ASN A 7 -18.53 -74.24 48.80
C ASN A 7 -19.72 -73.88 47.90
N THR A 8 -20.84 -74.56 48.14
CA THR A 8 -22.14 -74.20 47.60
C THR A 8 -22.58 -72.92 48.32
N LYS A 9 -22.15 -71.76 47.81
CA LYS A 9 -22.74 -70.48 48.21
C LYS A 9 -24.24 -70.57 47.89
N GLU A 10 -25.06 -70.66 48.93
CA GLU A 10 -26.51 -70.53 48.81
C GLU A 10 -26.83 -69.21 48.10
N GLU A 11 -27.19 -69.27 46.82
CA GLU A 11 -27.78 -68.13 46.14
C GLU A 11 -29.17 -67.92 46.73
N THR A 12 -29.30 -66.94 47.64
CA THR A 12 -30.60 -66.50 48.13
C THR A 12 -31.36 -65.88 46.96
N LEU A 13 -32.26 -66.67 46.35
CA LEU A 13 -33.09 -66.23 45.23
C LEU A 13 -34.10 -65.19 45.73
N SER A 14 -33.78 -63.92 45.52
CA SER A 14 -34.70 -62.80 45.76
C SER A 14 -35.53 -62.52 44.51
N THR A 15 -36.85 -62.47 44.66
CA THR A 15 -37.76 -62.19 43.56
C THR A 15 -38.16 -60.72 43.59
N ILE A 16 -37.86 -59.99 42.51
CA ILE A 16 -38.26 -58.60 42.34
C ILE A 16 -39.50 -58.56 41.47
N LYS A 17 -40.59 -57.97 41.99
CA LYS A 17 -41.82 -57.76 41.24
C LYS A 17 -41.76 -56.40 40.53
N PHE A 18 -42.10 -56.38 39.25
CA PHE A 18 -42.20 -55.16 38.46
C PHE A 18 -43.45 -55.22 37.57
N ASN A 19 -43.90 -54.06 37.10
CA ASN A 19 -45.11 -53.98 36.27
C ASN A 19 -44.89 -54.59 34.87
N ARG A 20 -46.00 -54.85 34.17
CA ARG A 20 -45.98 -55.47 32.83
C ARG A 20 -45.19 -54.65 31.80
N GLN A 21 -45.18 -53.32 31.90
CA GLN A 21 -44.45 -52.46 30.96
C GLN A 21 -42.93 -52.59 31.14
N THR A 22 -42.46 -52.63 32.39
CA THR A 22 -41.05 -52.87 32.73
C THR A 22 -40.62 -54.26 32.30
N ALA A 23 -41.50 -55.26 32.43
CA ALA A 23 -41.25 -56.62 31.92
C ALA A 23 -40.98 -56.62 30.42
N LEU A 24 -41.85 -55.97 29.63
CA LEU A 24 -41.68 -55.87 28.18
C LEU A 24 -40.40 -55.12 27.78
N LYS A 25 -40.02 -54.07 28.51
CA LYS A 25 -38.76 -53.35 28.28
C LYS A 25 -37.55 -54.24 28.56
N LEU A 26 -37.56 -54.97 29.68
CA LEU A 26 -36.49 -55.90 30.01
C LEU A 26 -36.37 -57.00 28.95
N ASP A 27 -37.49 -57.51 28.45
CA ASP A 27 -37.51 -58.55 27.41
C ASP A 27 -36.88 -58.06 26.10
N ARG A 28 -37.17 -56.82 25.68
CA ARG A 28 -36.52 -56.22 24.51
C ARG A 28 -35.01 -56.03 24.70
N ILE A 29 -34.58 -55.62 25.89
CA ILE A 29 -33.15 -55.43 26.20
C ILE A 29 -32.42 -56.78 26.17
N VAL A 30 -33.04 -57.79 26.77
CA VAL A 30 -32.55 -59.18 26.81
C VAL A 30 -32.42 -59.75 25.41
N LEU A 31 -33.44 -59.57 24.56
CA LEU A 31 -33.39 -59.98 23.16
C LEU A 31 -32.28 -59.26 22.38
N LYS A 32 -32.11 -57.95 22.58
CA LYS A 32 -31.08 -57.15 21.89
C LYS A 32 -29.66 -57.56 22.30
N LEU A 33 -29.46 -57.92 23.57
CA LEU A 33 -28.14 -58.26 24.12
C LEU A 33 -27.82 -59.76 24.09
N GLY A 34 -28.80 -60.62 23.80
CA GLY A 34 -28.64 -62.08 23.75
C GLY A 34 -28.31 -62.73 25.11
N ARG A 35 -28.72 -62.12 26.23
CA ARG A 35 -28.35 -62.54 27.60
C ARG A 35 -29.59 -62.86 28.43
N SER A 36 -29.48 -63.74 29.42
CA SER A 36 -30.61 -64.04 30.31
C SER A 36 -31.06 -62.82 31.13
N LYS A 37 -32.36 -62.74 31.46
CA LYS A 37 -32.94 -61.61 32.23
C LYS A 37 -32.19 -61.37 33.54
N ARG A 38 -31.80 -62.45 34.22
CA ARG A 38 -31.04 -62.43 35.47
C ARG A 38 -29.64 -61.81 35.30
N LEU A 39 -28.92 -62.21 34.23
CA LEU A 39 -27.59 -61.69 33.95
C LEU A 39 -27.62 -60.21 33.59
N VAL A 40 -28.59 -59.80 32.76
CA VAL A 40 -28.80 -58.38 32.42
C VAL A 40 -29.10 -57.55 33.67
N PHE A 41 -29.98 -58.05 34.55
CA PHE A 41 -30.31 -57.36 35.79
C PHE A 41 -29.09 -57.21 36.72
N ALA A 42 -28.32 -58.29 36.94
CA ALA A 42 -27.11 -58.24 37.75
C ALA A 42 -26.09 -57.23 37.20
N GLN A 43 -25.87 -57.22 35.88
CA GLN A 43 -24.99 -56.26 35.22
C GLN A 43 -25.48 -54.82 35.35
N MET A 44 -26.79 -54.58 35.29
CA MET A 44 -27.36 -53.25 35.51
C MET A 44 -27.11 -52.78 36.94
N VAL A 45 -27.35 -53.65 37.94
CA VAL A 45 -27.08 -53.33 39.35
C VAL A 45 -25.59 -53.03 39.57
N ASP A 46 -24.70 -53.87 39.04
CA ASP A 46 -23.24 -53.63 39.12
C ASP A 46 -22.83 -52.33 38.43
N TYR A 47 -23.43 -52.03 37.28
CA TYR A 47 -23.16 -50.79 36.54
C TYR A 47 -23.56 -49.55 37.34
N PHE A 48 -24.77 -49.52 37.92
CA PHE A 48 -25.21 -48.40 38.76
C PHE A 48 -24.39 -48.31 40.05
N TYR A 49 -24.07 -49.46 40.66
CA TYR A 49 -23.27 -49.49 41.88
C TYR A 49 -21.84 -48.99 41.67
N ARG A 50 -21.21 -49.28 40.51
CA ARG A 50 -19.84 -48.83 40.17
C ARG A 50 -19.82 -47.39 39.66
N SER A 51 -20.77 -47.01 38.81
CA SER A 51 -20.81 -45.66 38.22
C SER A 51 -21.27 -44.60 39.21
N LYS A 52 -21.92 -44.99 40.32
CA LYS A 52 -22.54 -44.11 41.32
C LYS A 52 -23.52 -43.09 40.73
N LYS A 53 -23.96 -43.30 39.48
CA LYS A 53 -24.89 -42.44 38.78
C LYS A 53 -26.31 -42.75 39.23
N ASP A 54 -27.11 -41.70 39.43
CA ASP A 54 -28.54 -41.88 39.67
C ASP A 54 -29.23 -42.30 38.37
N SER A 55 -29.97 -43.40 38.41
CA SER A 55 -30.73 -43.92 37.27
C SER A 55 -31.86 -42.98 36.81
N LEU A 56 -32.23 -42.02 37.66
CA LEU A 56 -33.19 -40.95 37.33
C LEU A 56 -32.53 -39.77 36.59
N ASP A 57 -31.20 -39.70 36.57
CA ASP A 57 -30.42 -38.60 35.98
C ASP A 57 -30.10 -38.84 34.49
N PHE A 58 -31.15 -39.08 33.70
CA PHE A 58 -31.04 -39.20 32.24
C PHE A 58 -30.78 -37.83 31.55
N ASN A 59 -31.08 -36.74 32.25
CA ASN A 59 -30.96 -35.38 31.71
C ASN A 59 -29.51 -34.98 31.45
N ASP A 60 -28.54 -35.46 32.25
CA ASP A 60 -27.13 -35.11 32.08
C ASP A 60 -26.51 -35.62 30.77
N GLU A 61 -26.83 -36.86 30.36
CA GLU A 61 -26.37 -37.39 29.07
C GLU A 61 -27.07 -36.70 27.89
N LEU A 62 -28.36 -36.36 28.03
CA LEU A 62 -29.08 -35.60 27.00
C LEU A 62 -28.49 -34.18 26.85
N LEU A 63 -28.21 -33.51 27.96
CA LEU A 63 -27.61 -32.18 28.01
C LEU A 63 -26.21 -32.19 27.39
N LYS A 64 -25.37 -33.16 27.76
CA LYS A 64 -24.03 -33.33 27.18
C LYS A 64 -24.10 -33.54 25.66
N ASN A 65 -24.99 -34.42 25.20
CA ASN A 65 -25.18 -34.67 23.77
C ASN A 65 -25.69 -33.43 23.02
N MET A 66 -26.58 -32.65 23.63
CA MET A 66 -27.07 -31.39 23.06
C MET A 66 -25.96 -30.35 23.01
N LEU A 67 -25.16 -30.21 24.06
CA LEU A 67 -24.03 -29.29 24.15
C LEU A 67 -22.97 -29.58 23.08
N VAL A 68 -22.62 -30.86 22.90
CA VAL A 68 -21.67 -31.31 21.88
C VAL A 68 -22.21 -31.02 20.47
N LYS A 69 -23.48 -31.34 20.20
CA LYS A 69 -24.11 -31.03 18.91
C LYS A 69 -24.16 -29.53 18.62
N ASN A 70 -24.45 -28.71 19.63
CA ASN A 70 -24.46 -27.26 19.48
C ASN A 70 -23.05 -26.70 19.22
N HIS A 71 -22.03 -27.19 19.93
CA HIS A 71 -20.63 -26.82 19.67
C HIS A 71 -20.18 -27.22 18.26
N GLN A 72 -20.54 -28.40 17.78
CA GLN A 72 -20.25 -28.81 16.40
C GLN A 72 -20.90 -27.87 15.37
N LYS A 73 -22.14 -27.43 15.61
CA LYS A 73 -22.80 -26.44 14.74
C LYS A 73 -22.09 -25.10 14.75
N TYR A 74 -21.70 -24.59 15.92
CA TYR A 74 -20.96 -23.33 16.02
C TYR A 74 -19.60 -23.40 15.31
N ILE A 75 -18.86 -24.50 15.49
CA ILE A 75 -17.59 -24.73 14.80
C ILE A 75 -17.82 -24.77 13.28
N GLY A 76 -18.86 -25.46 12.82
CA GLY A 76 -19.22 -25.49 11.40
C GLY A 76 -19.54 -24.11 10.84
N PHE A 77 -20.28 -23.30 11.59
CA PHE A 77 -20.61 -21.92 11.20
C PHE A 77 -19.37 -21.02 11.16
N ILE A 78 -18.46 -21.12 12.14
CA ILE A 78 -17.20 -20.37 12.16
C ILE A 78 -16.34 -20.75 10.94
N LYS A 79 -16.21 -22.04 10.63
CA LYS A 79 -15.47 -22.50 9.44
C LYS A 79 -16.09 -21.97 8.15
N ALA A 80 -17.42 -22.00 8.04
CA ALA A 80 -18.12 -21.46 6.89
C ALA A 80 -17.89 -19.94 6.75
N GLN A 81 -17.93 -19.17 7.84
CA GLN A 81 -17.60 -17.74 7.79
C GLN A 81 -16.13 -17.49 7.41
N GLU A 82 -15.22 -18.32 7.91
CA GLU A 82 -13.80 -18.20 7.58
C GLU A 82 -13.57 -18.42 6.09
N GLU A 83 -14.13 -19.49 5.52
CA GLU A 83 -14.02 -19.81 4.10
C GLU A 83 -14.75 -18.80 3.20
N MET A 84 -15.96 -18.39 3.56
CA MET A 84 -16.80 -17.54 2.71
C MET A 84 -16.43 -16.06 2.79
N LEU A 85 -15.84 -15.60 3.90
CA LEU A 85 -15.70 -14.16 4.15
C LEU A 85 -14.30 -13.77 4.62
N LEU A 86 -13.76 -14.38 5.67
CA LEU A 86 -12.49 -13.93 6.26
C LEU A 86 -11.29 -14.20 5.33
N ILE A 87 -11.23 -15.38 4.71
CA ILE A 87 -10.17 -15.72 3.76
C ILE A 87 -10.22 -14.80 2.52
N PRO A 88 -11.36 -14.66 1.81
CA PRO A 88 -11.47 -13.73 0.70
C PRO A 88 -11.14 -12.28 1.08
N ALA A 89 -11.63 -11.79 2.21
CA ALA A 89 -11.36 -10.44 2.67
C ALA A 89 -9.85 -10.20 2.90
N LYS A 90 -9.16 -11.17 3.51
CA LYS A 90 -7.70 -11.10 3.69
C LYS A 90 -6.97 -11.07 2.35
N MET A 91 -7.38 -11.92 1.40
CA MET A 91 -6.77 -11.95 0.07
C MET A 91 -6.94 -10.63 -0.68
N GLU A 92 -8.14 -10.06 -0.66
CA GLU A 92 -8.41 -8.77 -1.28
C GLU A 92 -7.65 -7.62 -0.59
N MET A 93 -7.56 -7.63 0.74
CA MET A 93 -6.75 -6.65 1.48
C MET A 93 -5.27 -6.73 1.08
N SER A 94 -4.73 -7.95 0.91
CA SER A 94 -3.35 -8.13 0.42
C SER A 94 -3.17 -7.63 -1.01
N ARG A 95 -4.14 -7.86 -1.90
CA ARG A 95 -4.10 -7.34 -3.28
C ARG A 95 -4.14 -5.82 -3.31
N ILE A 96 -5.00 -5.20 -2.51
CA ILE A 96 -5.10 -3.74 -2.39
C ILE A 96 -3.79 -3.17 -1.87
N SER A 97 -3.21 -3.77 -0.83
CA SER A 97 -1.94 -3.32 -0.24
C SER A 97 -0.80 -3.36 -1.28
N GLU A 98 -0.71 -4.43 -2.06
CA GLU A 98 0.29 -4.55 -3.13
C GLU A 98 0.05 -3.53 -4.26
N SER A 99 -1.21 -3.34 -4.68
CA SER A 99 -1.57 -2.30 -5.64
C SER A 99 -1.21 -0.91 -5.15
N GLN A 100 -1.45 -0.60 -3.87
CA GLN A 100 -1.09 0.69 -3.28
C GLN A 100 0.42 0.90 -3.24
N ARG A 101 1.20 -0.14 -2.90
CA ARG A 101 2.67 -0.08 -2.98
C ARG A 101 3.13 0.28 -4.40
N GLN A 102 2.58 -0.36 -5.42
CA GLN A 102 2.93 -0.06 -6.81
C GLN A 102 2.55 1.37 -7.22
N ILE A 103 1.40 1.87 -6.77
CA ILE A 103 0.98 3.27 -7.01
C ILE A 103 1.98 4.24 -6.37
N ILE A 104 2.37 3.99 -5.13
CA ILE A 104 3.36 4.82 -4.42
C ILE A 104 4.70 4.81 -5.15
N ASP A 105 5.17 3.63 -5.58
CA ASP A 105 6.43 3.50 -6.31
C ASP A 105 6.40 4.25 -7.65
N ARG A 106 5.30 4.16 -8.41
CA ARG A 106 5.12 4.94 -9.64
C ARG A 106 5.07 6.43 -9.36
N PHE A 107 4.34 6.86 -8.33
CA PHE A 107 4.28 8.28 -7.97
C PHE A 107 5.66 8.84 -7.61
N ASN A 108 6.43 8.11 -6.80
CA ASN A 108 7.76 8.54 -6.40
C ASN A 108 8.77 8.54 -7.56
N ASN A 109 8.73 7.53 -8.42
CA ASN A 109 9.72 7.37 -9.48
C ASN A 109 9.36 8.11 -10.76
N GLU A 110 8.11 8.06 -11.18
CA GLU A 110 7.66 8.68 -12.43
C GLU A 110 7.27 10.12 -12.18
N VAL A 111 6.45 10.43 -11.17
CA VAL A 111 5.95 11.81 -11.00
C VAL A 111 7.00 12.70 -10.34
N LEU A 112 7.48 12.33 -9.15
CA LEU A 112 8.39 13.22 -8.40
C LEU A 112 9.73 13.41 -9.09
N LYS A 113 10.38 12.32 -9.55
CA LYS A 113 11.67 12.45 -10.25
C LYS A 113 11.52 13.16 -11.59
N HIS A 114 10.45 12.90 -12.35
CA HIS A 114 10.24 13.61 -13.62
C HIS A 114 10.00 15.10 -13.38
N ASN A 115 9.20 15.47 -12.39
CA ASN A 115 8.98 16.87 -12.03
C ASN A 115 10.29 17.54 -11.59
N ALA A 116 11.12 16.86 -10.81
CA ALA A 116 12.44 17.36 -10.43
C ALA A 116 13.35 17.58 -11.66
N ASN A 117 13.33 16.65 -12.62
CA ASN A 117 14.07 16.79 -13.88
C ASN A 117 13.55 17.93 -14.75
N ILE A 118 12.23 18.07 -14.89
CA ILE A 118 11.61 19.19 -15.60
C ILE A 118 12.04 20.51 -14.97
N LEU A 119 11.94 20.63 -13.65
CA LEU A 119 12.30 21.86 -12.94
C LEU A 119 13.78 22.22 -13.15
N LYS A 120 14.67 21.22 -13.08
CA LYS A 120 16.09 21.39 -13.37
C LYS A 120 16.32 21.89 -14.80
N ASN A 121 15.65 21.30 -15.78
CA ASN A 121 15.76 21.70 -17.18
C ASN A 121 15.19 23.10 -17.44
N GLN A 122 14.07 23.45 -16.80
CA GLN A 122 13.50 24.79 -16.87
C GLN A 122 14.44 25.84 -16.29
N ASN A 123 15.08 25.57 -15.16
CA ASN A 123 16.08 26.47 -14.59
C ASN A 123 17.30 26.62 -15.51
N ALA A 124 17.78 25.53 -16.11
CA ALA A 124 18.87 25.60 -17.09
C ALA A 124 18.49 26.44 -18.31
N LEU A 125 17.26 26.29 -18.81
CA LEU A 125 16.74 27.07 -19.93
C LEU A 125 16.60 28.55 -19.57
N ALA A 126 16.09 28.87 -18.37
CA ALA A 126 15.98 30.25 -17.87
C ALA A 126 17.35 30.93 -17.79
N ASN A 127 18.38 30.22 -17.32
CA ASN A 127 19.75 30.74 -17.27
C ASN A 127 20.29 31.02 -18.68
N ALA A 128 20.12 30.08 -19.61
CA ALA A 128 20.54 30.26 -21.01
C ALA A 128 19.83 31.45 -21.68
N PHE A 129 18.55 31.66 -21.38
CA PHE A 129 17.81 32.84 -21.85
C PHE A 129 18.35 34.14 -21.25
N SER A 130 18.69 34.16 -19.96
CA SER A 130 19.27 35.33 -19.30
C SER A 130 20.64 35.69 -19.90
N GLU A 131 21.48 34.70 -20.18
CA GLU A 131 22.75 34.90 -20.88
C GLU A 131 22.53 35.42 -22.30
N SER A 132 21.58 34.84 -23.03
CA SER A 132 21.21 35.29 -24.38
C SER A 132 20.72 36.74 -24.40
N ALA A 133 19.88 37.13 -23.44
CA ALA A 133 19.40 38.50 -23.28
C ALA A 133 20.57 39.47 -23.01
N THR A 134 21.54 39.05 -22.19
CA THR A 134 22.75 39.85 -21.92
C THR A 134 23.58 40.07 -23.19
N ILE A 135 23.76 39.02 -24.00
CA ILE A 135 24.47 39.12 -25.29
C ILE A 135 23.72 40.04 -26.26
N LEU A 136 22.40 39.87 -26.37
CA LEU A 136 21.56 40.72 -27.23
C LEU A 136 21.64 42.19 -26.84
N ASN A 137 21.65 42.50 -25.55
CA ASN A 137 21.83 43.88 -25.07
C ASN A 137 23.20 44.44 -25.47
N LYS A 138 24.27 43.67 -25.32
CA LYS A 138 25.61 44.10 -25.76
C LYS A 138 25.68 44.33 -27.28
N ILE A 139 25.01 43.49 -28.07
CA ILE A 139 24.90 43.68 -29.52
C ILE A 139 24.16 44.98 -29.82
N LEU A 140 23.03 45.23 -29.15
CA LEU A 140 22.23 46.45 -29.32
C LEU A 140 23.03 47.70 -28.95
N GLU A 141 23.76 47.69 -27.83
CA GLU A 141 24.67 48.75 -27.43
C GLU A 141 25.77 48.99 -28.46
N GLY A 142 26.39 47.92 -28.97
CA GLY A 142 27.40 48.01 -30.03
C GLY A 142 26.85 48.61 -31.34
N LEU A 143 25.62 48.23 -31.73
CA LEU A 143 24.94 48.79 -32.90
C LEU A 143 24.62 50.28 -32.70
N ASN A 144 24.13 50.66 -31.52
CA ASN A 144 23.84 52.06 -31.20
C ASN A 144 25.11 52.91 -31.19
N SER A 145 26.19 52.42 -30.58
CA SER A 145 27.50 53.10 -30.58
C SER A 145 28.03 53.27 -32.01
N LYS A 146 27.96 52.23 -32.84
CA LYS A 146 28.34 52.31 -34.25
C LYS A 146 27.52 53.35 -35.02
N GLN A 147 26.22 53.43 -34.76
CA GLN A 147 25.35 54.42 -35.39
C GLN A 147 25.69 55.85 -34.93
N ALA A 148 26.01 56.04 -33.65
CA ALA A 148 26.45 57.32 -33.10
C ALA A 148 27.79 57.76 -33.71
N MET A 149 28.79 56.87 -33.80
CA MET A 149 30.08 57.17 -34.45
C MET A 149 29.90 57.57 -35.92
N LYS A 150 29.02 56.89 -36.66
CA LYS A 150 28.71 57.26 -38.05
C LYS A 150 28.14 58.67 -38.14
N ALA A 151 27.18 59.02 -37.27
CA ALA A 151 26.59 60.35 -37.25
C ALA A 151 27.61 61.43 -36.91
N GLN A 152 28.48 61.18 -35.92
CA GLN A 152 29.55 62.11 -35.55
C GLN A 152 30.59 62.28 -36.66
N PHE A 153 30.97 61.19 -37.33
CA PHE A 153 31.88 61.25 -38.48
C PHE A 153 31.30 62.05 -39.64
N VAL A 154 30.02 61.82 -39.97
CA VAL A 154 29.31 62.61 -41.00
C VAL A 154 29.29 64.09 -40.63
N PHE A 155 29.01 64.43 -39.38
CA PHE A 155 29.03 65.81 -38.91
C PHE A 155 30.42 66.48 -39.06
N ILE A 156 31.50 65.77 -38.71
CA ILE A 156 32.87 66.27 -38.90
C ILE A 156 33.17 66.46 -40.38
N LEU A 157 32.80 65.49 -41.23
CA LEU A 157 33.01 65.57 -42.67
C LEU A 157 32.26 66.75 -43.30
N GLU A 158 30.99 66.95 -42.94
CA GLU A 158 30.20 68.10 -43.41
C GLU A 158 30.77 69.43 -42.93
N SER A 159 31.30 69.48 -41.70
CA SER A 159 31.96 70.67 -41.16
C SER A 159 33.28 70.97 -41.89
N TYR A 160 34.07 69.94 -42.19
CA TYR A 160 35.28 70.06 -43.00
C TYR A 160 34.96 70.57 -44.42
N ILE A 161 33.97 69.97 -45.09
CA ILE A 161 33.56 70.39 -46.44
C ILE A 161 33.15 71.86 -46.44
N ARG A 162 32.29 72.28 -45.49
CA ARG A 162 31.87 73.70 -45.38
C ARG A 162 33.05 74.65 -45.16
N SER A 163 33.95 74.33 -44.24
CA SER A 163 35.13 75.16 -43.97
C SER A 163 36.07 75.23 -45.17
N ARG A 164 36.24 74.11 -45.89
CA ARG A 164 37.06 74.06 -47.11
C ARG A 164 36.44 74.86 -48.24
N ASP A 165 35.12 74.76 -48.44
CA ASP A 165 34.41 75.48 -49.51
C ASP A 165 34.36 76.99 -49.24
N ALA A 166 34.50 77.41 -47.99
CA ALA A 166 34.67 78.81 -47.60
C ALA A 166 36.08 79.38 -47.94
N PHE A 167 37.04 78.54 -48.31
CA PHE A 167 38.37 79.00 -48.73
C PHE A 167 38.31 79.65 -50.12
N GLY A 168 38.86 80.85 -50.23
CA GLY A 168 38.96 81.61 -51.48
C GLY A 168 40.38 81.62 -52.04
N MET A 169 40.63 82.46 -53.07
CA MET A 169 41.96 82.63 -53.67
C MET A 169 43.03 83.17 -52.71
N MET A 170 42.63 83.79 -51.58
CA MET A 170 43.53 84.40 -50.60
C MET A 170 43.89 83.48 -49.42
N THR A 171 43.32 82.27 -49.32
CA THR A 171 43.58 81.37 -48.19
C THR A 171 44.97 80.75 -48.29
N SER A 172 45.76 80.90 -47.23
CA SER A 172 47.16 80.45 -47.19
C SER A 172 47.27 78.92 -47.15
N ALA A 173 48.41 78.39 -47.62
CA ALA A 173 48.69 76.95 -47.52
C ALA A 173 48.70 76.46 -46.06
N ARG A 174 49.09 77.32 -45.11
CA ARG A 174 49.13 77.02 -43.68
C ARG A 174 47.72 76.78 -43.11
N GLU A 175 46.77 77.66 -43.40
CA GLU A 175 45.37 77.51 -42.93
C GLU A 175 44.71 76.23 -43.47
N LYS A 176 45.07 75.81 -44.69
CA LYS A 176 44.58 74.55 -45.26
C LYS A 176 45.13 73.34 -44.49
N GLU A 177 46.42 73.35 -44.13
CA GLU A 177 47.04 72.29 -43.35
C GLU A 177 46.52 72.25 -41.90
N ASP A 178 46.27 73.41 -41.30
CA ASP A 178 45.68 73.52 -39.96
C ASP A 178 44.26 72.94 -39.94
N LEU A 179 43.43 73.20 -40.95
CA LEU A 179 42.09 72.59 -41.08
C LEU A 179 42.17 71.06 -41.22
N ILE A 180 43.11 70.55 -42.01
CA ILE A 180 43.33 69.11 -42.19
C ILE A 180 43.76 68.47 -40.86
N THR A 181 44.68 69.12 -40.14
CA THR A 181 45.20 68.65 -38.85
C THR A 181 44.08 68.61 -37.80
N LEU A 182 43.30 69.69 -37.69
CA LEU A 182 42.16 69.78 -36.77
C LEU A 182 41.13 68.68 -37.06
N THR A 183 40.78 68.47 -38.32
CA THR A 183 39.79 67.45 -38.72
C THR A 183 40.29 66.04 -38.41
N LYS A 184 41.58 65.75 -38.63
CA LYS A 184 42.19 64.47 -38.26
C LYS A 184 42.17 64.24 -36.76
N GLU A 185 42.42 65.26 -35.95
CA GLU A 185 42.29 65.18 -34.50
C GLU A 185 40.85 64.92 -34.06
N GLN A 186 39.87 65.62 -34.66
CA GLN A 186 38.45 65.36 -34.39
C GLN A 186 38.05 63.92 -34.70
N ILE A 187 38.53 63.34 -35.80
CA ILE A 187 38.27 61.93 -36.16
C ILE A 187 38.97 60.97 -35.18
N ARG A 188 40.18 61.28 -34.69
CA ARG A 188 40.90 60.47 -33.70
C ARG A 188 40.20 60.40 -32.35
N LEU A 189 39.40 61.42 -32.02
CA LEU A 189 38.66 61.52 -30.77
C LEU A 189 37.30 60.79 -30.80
N LEU A 190 36.89 60.25 -31.95
CA LEU A 190 35.70 59.38 -32.11
C LEU A 190 35.99 57.95 -31.67
#